data_AF-A0A822YPQ2-F1
#
_entry.id   AF-A0A822YPQ2-F1
#
_cell.length_a   1.000
_cell.length_b   1.000
_cell.length_c   1.000
_cell.angle_alpha   90.00
_cell.angle_beta   90.00
_cell.angle_gamma   90.00
#
_symmetry.space_group_name_H-M   'P 1'
#
loop_
_entity.id
_entity.type
_entity.pdbx_description
1 polymer ?
#
loop_
_entity_poly.entity_id
_entity_poly.type
_entity_poly.pdbx_seq_one_letter_code
_entity_poly.pdbx_strand_id
1 'polypeptide(L)'
;MEDKTVILTTLNEAWAAPGSMIDLFIESFRIGDNTSWLLNHLVIVALDRKAYSRCLAVHTHCFALVTEGVDFSGEAYFMTADYLKMMWRRTDFLRSVVEMGYNFVFTDADIMWFRNPFPRFHLDADFQIACDHFRGSSTDLNNSPNGGFKYVKSNNRTIEFYKFWYSSRWTYLGKNEQDVLNRIKYGPVIKSIGLKIKFLDTAYFGGFCEPSKDLNRVCTMHANCCFGLGNKLHDLRVMLDDWKIFFSSPASVKRPAGRSFWRVPQNCSKRRTRSVCKRRIREFGVGNPARSLRCLRVEPLYSGVLVGFAERFRDPRRDEILFRVNGG
;
A
#
# COMPACT_ATOMS: atom_id res chain seq x y z
N MET A 1 19.48 5.30 -8.10
CA MET A 1 20.43 4.17 -7.99
C MET A 1 20.99 3.84 -9.37
N GLU A 2 22.11 3.11 -9.47
CA GLU A 2 22.73 2.75 -10.76
C GLU A 2 21.75 2.03 -11.72
N ASP A 3 20.86 1.21 -11.16
CA ASP A 3 19.84 0.45 -11.88
C ASP A 3 18.56 1.25 -12.18
N LYS A 4 18.59 2.59 -12.05
CA LYS A 4 17.43 3.48 -12.18
C LYS A 4 16.29 3.18 -11.20
N THR A 5 16.58 2.58 -10.04
CA THR A 5 15.58 2.46 -8.97
C THR A 5 15.40 3.78 -8.22
N VAL A 6 14.13 4.17 -8.03
CA VAL A 6 13.68 5.27 -7.16
C VAL A 6 12.78 4.74 -6.03
N ILE A 7 12.78 5.41 -4.88
CA ILE A 7 11.85 5.12 -3.78
C ILE A 7 10.76 6.19 -3.81
N LEU A 8 9.51 5.78 -3.82
CA LEU A 8 8.36 6.66 -3.96
C LEU A 8 7.46 6.54 -2.73
N THR A 9 7.05 7.68 -2.20
CA THR A 9 5.95 7.76 -1.23
C THR A 9 4.99 8.87 -1.64
N THR A 10 3.75 8.80 -1.16
CA THR A 10 2.75 9.85 -1.37
C THR A 10 2.46 10.58 -0.08
N LEU A 11 2.28 11.90 -0.15
CA LEU A 11 2.00 12.75 1.00
C LEU A 11 0.85 13.70 0.68
N ASN A 12 -0.09 13.87 1.61
CA ASN A 12 -1.08 14.95 1.59
C ASN A 12 -1.06 15.73 2.92
N GLU A 13 -1.81 16.84 3.00
CA GLU A 13 -1.79 17.78 4.12
C GLU A 13 -2.03 17.07 5.46
N ALA A 14 -3.00 16.15 5.53
CA ALA A 14 -3.33 15.43 6.76
C ALA A 14 -2.13 14.68 7.37
N TRP A 15 -1.12 14.33 6.58
CA TRP A 15 0.05 13.55 6.99
C TRP A 15 1.34 14.39 7.03
N ALA A 16 1.24 15.68 6.72
CA ALA A 16 2.34 16.60 6.53
C ALA A 16 2.56 17.56 7.72
N ALA A 17 1.76 17.49 8.78
CA ALA A 17 1.94 18.37 9.94
C ALA A 17 3.34 18.16 10.59
N PRO A 18 3.97 19.22 11.13
CA PRO A 18 5.22 19.07 11.89
C PRO A 18 5.06 18.11 13.08
N GLY A 19 6.07 17.27 13.31
CA GLY A 19 6.08 16.21 14.31
C GLY A 19 5.14 15.03 14.00
N SER A 20 4.59 14.95 12.77
CA SER A 20 3.63 13.92 12.38
C SER A 20 4.26 12.82 11.51
N MET A 21 3.47 12.18 10.64
CA MET A 21 3.85 10.91 10.00
C MET A 21 5.08 11.03 9.13
N ILE A 22 5.16 12.11 8.33
CA ILE A 22 6.30 12.28 7.43
C ILE A 22 7.64 12.38 8.18
N ASP A 23 7.63 12.95 9.38
CA ASP A 23 8.85 13.08 10.17
C ASP A 23 9.27 11.73 10.75
N LEU A 24 8.33 10.91 11.24
CA LEU A 24 8.61 9.54 11.69
C LEU A 24 9.08 8.65 10.53
N PHE A 25 8.46 8.80 9.36
CA PHE A 25 8.85 8.10 8.14
C PHE A 25 10.31 8.39 7.80
N ILE A 26 10.70 9.67 7.69
CA ILE A 26 12.09 10.07 7.40
C ILE A 26 13.03 9.65 8.53
N GLU A 27 12.64 9.81 9.79
CA GLU A 27 13.43 9.38 10.95
C GLU A 27 13.75 7.88 10.87
N SER A 28 12.78 7.04 10.48
CA SER A 28 12.96 5.59 10.38
C SER A 28 14.12 5.24 9.43
N PHE A 29 14.22 5.90 8.27
CA PHE A 29 15.37 5.71 7.38
C PHE A 29 16.70 6.11 8.03
N ARG A 30 16.72 7.20 8.80
CA ARG A 30 17.96 7.72 9.42
C ARG A 30 18.48 6.79 10.51
N ILE A 31 17.59 6.19 11.29
CA ILE A 31 17.94 5.32 12.42
C ILE A 31 17.94 3.82 12.07
N GLY A 32 17.49 3.46 10.87
CA GLY A 32 17.50 2.09 10.40
C GLY A 32 18.89 1.61 10.00
N ASP A 33 19.05 0.30 10.00
CA ASP A 33 20.30 -0.39 9.69
C ASP A 33 20.54 -0.40 8.18
N ASN A 34 21.56 0.35 7.75
CA ASN A 34 21.93 0.56 6.35
C ASN A 34 20.80 1.15 5.48
N THR A 35 19.95 2.02 6.03
CA THR A 35 18.84 2.66 5.31
C THR A 35 19.03 4.14 5.03
N SER A 36 19.90 4.84 5.76
CA SER A 36 19.99 6.32 5.69
C SER A 36 20.30 6.84 4.28
N TRP A 37 21.21 6.18 3.55
CA TRP A 37 21.57 6.54 2.18
C TRP A 37 20.40 6.42 1.18
N LEU A 38 19.39 5.61 1.49
CA LEU A 38 18.20 5.44 0.64
C LEU A 38 17.37 6.73 0.55
N LEU A 39 17.51 7.65 1.52
CA LEU A 39 16.86 8.96 1.46
C LEU A 39 17.31 9.76 0.23
N ASN A 40 18.55 9.58 -0.25
CA ASN A 40 19.03 10.21 -1.48
C ASN A 40 18.29 9.71 -2.75
N HIS A 41 17.48 8.67 -2.62
CA HIS A 41 16.69 8.09 -3.71
C HIS A 41 15.18 8.14 -3.44
N LEU A 42 14.78 8.69 -2.29
CA LEU A 42 13.39 8.92 -1.95
C LEU A 42 12.87 10.14 -2.73
N VAL A 43 11.73 10.00 -3.39
CA VAL A 43 10.93 11.08 -3.95
C VAL A 43 9.59 11.07 -3.24
N ILE A 44 9.24 12.20 -2.62
CA ILE A 44 7.94 12.38 -1.98
C ILE A 44 7.00 13.05 -2.98
N VAL A 45 5.94 12.34 -3.32
CA VAL A 45 4.90 12.77 -4.25
C VAL A 45 3.80 13.46 -3.45
N ALA A 46 3.79 14.79 -3.48
CA ALA A 46 2.80 15.61 -2.80
C ALA A 46 1.51 15.72 -3.61
N LEU A 47 0.38 15.44 -2.96
CA LEU A 47 -0.95 15.44 -3.56
C LEU A 47 -1.67 16.79 -3.44
N ASP A 48 -1.13 17.71 -2.65
CA ASP A 48 -1.62 19.07 -2.46
C ASP A 48 -0.47 20.05 -2.16
N ARG A 49 -0.79 21.35 -2.19
CA ARG A 49 0.20 22.43 -2.04
C ARG A 49 0.84 22.48 -0.65
N LYS A 50 0.10 22.16 0.42
CA LYS A 50 0.64 22.19 1.78
C LYS A 50 1.56 21.01 2.03
N ALA A 51 1.20 19.82 1.54
CA ALA A 51 2.08 18.66 1.52
C ALA A 51 3.37 18.93 0.73
N TYR A 52 3.27 19.59 -0.42
CA TYR A 52 4.43 19.96 -1.23
C TYR A 52 5.34 20.95 -0.49
N SER A 53 4.76 21.98 0.12
CA SER A 53 5.50 22.96 0.93
C SER A 53 6.18 22.30 2.12
N ARG A 54 5.50 21.37 2.81
CA ARG A 54 6.11 20.57 3.89
C ARG A 54 7.27 19.74 3.35
N CYS A 55 7.07 19.04 2.24
CA CYS A 55 8.09 18.20 1.64
C CYS A 55 9.39 18.98 1.42
N LEU A 56 9.30 20.16 0.79
CA LEU A 56 10.46 21.02 0.53
C LEU A 56 11.19 21.46 1.80
N ALA A 57 10.48 21.52 2.93
CA ALA A 57 11.07 21.87 4.23
C ALA A 57 11.80 20.70 4.92
N VAL A 58 11.51 19.44 4.55
CA VAL A 58 12.04 18.25 5.24
C VAL A 58 12.86 17.31 4.35
N HIS A 59 12.78 17.49 3.03
CA HIS A 59 13.38 16.59 2.05
C HIS A 59 13.75 17.30 0.74
N THR A 60 14.76 16.78 0.04
CA THR A 60 15.30 17.40 -1.19
C THR A 60 14.46 17.10 -2.43
N HIS A 61 13.91 15.90 -2.54
CA HIS A 61 13.24 15.44 -3.78
C HIS A 61 11.73 15.38 -3.60
N CYS A 62 11.06 16.44 -4.05
CA CYS A 62 9.62 16.62 -3.93
C CYS A 62 8.98 16.75 -5.32
N PHE A 63 7.89 16.04 -5.55
CA PHE A 63 7.13 16.12 -6.80
C PHE A 63 5.67 16.49 -6.53
N ALA A 64 5.17 17.56 -7.13
CA ALA A 64 3.76 17.95 -7.00
C ALA A 64 2.89 17.20 -8.03
N LEU A 65 2.07 16.27 -7.55
CA LEU A 65 1.10 15.55 -8.39
C LEU A 65 -0.22 16.31 -8.42
N VAL A 66 -0.28 17.35 -9.25
CA VAL A 66 -1.50 18.13 -9.46
C VAL A 66 -2.56 17.26 -10.13
N THR A 67 -3.78 17.32 -9.61
CA THR A 67 -4.97 16.73 -10.22
C THR A 67 -6.00 17.83 -10.35
N GLU A 68 -6.31 18.24 -11.58
CA GLU A 68 -7.26 19.32 -11.83
C GLU A 68 -8.64 18.97 -11.24
N GLY A 69 -9.24 19.92 -10.51
CA GLY A 69 -10.59 19.80 -9.99
C GLY A 69 -10.79 18.86 -8.79
N VAL A 70 -9.71 18.38 -8.15
CA VAL A 70 -9.82 17.53 -6.95
C VAL A 70 -8.92 18.03 -5.83
N ASP A 71 -9.51 18.31 -4.66
CA ASP A 71 -8.79 18.66 -3.44
C ASP A 71 -8.50 17.40 -2.61
N PHE A 72 -7.22 17.05 -2.47
CA PHE A 72 -6.75 15.90 -1.67
C PHE A 72 -6.21 16.30 -0.30
N SER A 73 -6.43 17.55 0.14
CA SER A 73 -5.90 18.11 1.38
C SER A 73 -6.41 17.41 2.67
N GLY A 74 -7.62 16.84 2.65
CA GLY A 74 -8.20 16.15 3.81
C GLY A 74 -7.61 14.76 4.11
N GLU A 75 -7.86 14.25 5.32
CA GLU A 75 -7.68 12.80 5.59
C GLU A 75 -8.68 12.04 4.70
N ALA A 76 -8.18 11.39 3.65
CA ALA A 76 -9.02 10.60 2.76
C ALA A 76 -9.46 9.32 3.50
N TYR A 77 -10.61 9.39 4.17
CA TYR A 77 -11.17 8.24 4.86
C TYR A 77 -11.33 7.06 3.89
N PHE A 78 -10.92 5.87 4.37
CA PHE A 78 -10.90 4.66 3.56
C PHE A 78 -12.24 4.42 2.83
N MET A 79 -12.18 4.20 1.51
CA MET A 79 -13.31 3.93 0.60
C MET A 79 -14.28 5.10 0.32
N THR A 80 -13.93 6.35 0.66
CA THR A 80 -14.65 7.51 0.11
C THR A 80 -14.39 7.68 -1.39
N ALA A 81 -15.22 8.46 -2.09
CA ALA A 81 -15.01 8.75 -3.51
C ALA A 81 -13.63 9.41 -3.75
N ASP A 82 -13.23 10.33 -2.88
CA ASP A 82 -11.95 11.02 -2.98
C ASP A 82 -10.78 10.09 -2.67
N TYR A 83 -10.92 9.17 -1.70
CA TYR A 83 -9.94 8.11 -1.48
C TYR A 83 -9.76 7.23 -2.72
N LEU A 84 -10.85 6.79 -3.35
CA LEU A 84 -10.78 5.96 -4.56
C LEU A 84 -10.11 6.72 -5.71
N LYS A 85 -10.47 7.98 -5.94
CA LYS A 85 -9.82 8.83 -6.94
C LYS A 85 -8.33 8.97 -6.66
N MET A 86 -7.96 9.25 -5.41
CA MET A 86 -6.57 9.41 -4.96
C MET A 86 -5.75 8.15 -5.21
N MET A 87 -6.28 6.98 -4.83
CA MET A 87 -5.58 5.71 -5.00
C MET A 87 -5.43 5.31 -6.48
N TRP A 88 -6.46 5.54 -7.30
CA TRP A 88 -6.35 5.29 -8.73
C TRP A 88 -5.41 6.27 -9.41
N ARG A 89 -5.38 7.55 -8.97
CA ARG A 89 -4.40 8.55 -9.44
C ARG A 89 -2.97 8.15 -9.09
N ARG A 90 -2.75 7.62 -7.88
CA ARG A 90 -1.47 7.01 -7.47
C ARG A 90 -1.08 5.87 -8.41
N THR A 91 -1.99 4.95 -8.71
CA THR A 91 -1.72 3.83 -9.63
C THR A 91 -1.35 4.30 -11.04
N ASP A 92 -2.01 5.34 -11.55
CA ASP A 92 -1.70 5.95 -12.85
C ASP A 92 -0.34 6.67 -12.87
N PHE A 93 0.00 7.36 -11.78
CA PHE A 93 1.33 7.95 -11.63
C PHE A 93 2.41 6.86 -11.66
N LEU A 94 2.23 5.76 -10.91
CA LEU A 94 3.16 4.63 -10.90
C LEU A 94 3.26 3.93 -12.27
N ARG A 95 2.16 3.86 -13.04
CA ARG A 95 2.19 3.43 -14.45
C ARG A 95 3.14 4.32 -15.27
N SER A 96 3.03 5.63 -15.11
CA SER A 96 3.90 6.59 -15.82
C SER A 96 5.37 6.40 -15.44
N VAL A 97 5.68 6.10 -14.17
CA VAL A 97 7.06 5.83 -13.72
C VAL A 97 7.69 4.64 -14.43
N VAL A 98 6.96 3.52 -14.57
CA VAL A 98 7.48 2.35 -15.31
C VAL A 98 7.52 2.60 -16.82
N GLU A 99 6.60 3.40 -17.37
CA GLU A 99 6.69 3.80 -18.80
C GLU A 99 7.91 4.68 -19.08
N MET A 100 8.35 5.49 -18.11
CA MET A 100 9.58 6.28 -18.20
C MET A 100 10.87 5.44 -18.04
N GLY A 101 10.77 4.13 -17.77
CA GLY A 101 11.93 3.27 -17.65
C GLY A 101 12.54 3.17 -16.25
N TYR A 102 11.86 3.65 -15.20
CA TYR A 102 12.34 3.59 -13.82
C TYR A 102 11.77 2.39 -13.07
N ASN A 103 12.66 1.62 -12.41
CA ASN A 103 12.23 0.71 -11.36
C ASN A 103 11.78 1.54 -10.15
N PHE A 104 10.87 1.03 -9.33
CA PHE A 104 10.51 1.74 -8.11
C PHE A 104 10.21 0.82 -6.93
N VAL A 105 10.60 1.27 -5.75
CA VAL A 105 10.00 0.82 -4.49
C VAL A 105 8.95 1.85 -4.09
N PHE A 106 7.70 1.43 -3.96
CA PHE A 106 6.65 2.28 -3.40
C PHE A 106 6.44 1.91 -1.94
N THR A 107 6.30 2.93 -1.09
CA THR A 107 6.05 2.79 0.35
C THR A 107 5.04 3.84 0.81
N ASP A 108 4.00 3.43 1.54
CA ASP A 108 3.13 4.36 2.27
C ASP A 108 3.93 5.05 3.39
N ALA A 109 3.49 6.24 3.79
CA ALA A 109 4.17 7.06 4.79
C ALA A 109 4.06 6.50 6.22
N ASP A 110 3.14 5.56 6.48
CA ASP A 110 3.02 4.82 7.75
C ASP A 110 3.76 3.47 7.76
N ILE A 111 4.80 3.35 6.94
CA ILE A 111 5.70 2.20 6.93
C ILE A 111 7.06 2.66 7.46
N MET A 112 7.48 2.07 8.58
CA MET A 112 8.79 2.35 9.16
C MET A 112 9.84 1.43 8.56
N TRP A 113 11.00 2.01 8.24
CA TRP A 113 12.14 1.32 7.65
C TRP A 113 13.17 1.00 8.73
N PHE A 114 13.51 -0.28 8.87
CA PHE A 114 14.41 -0.79 9.91
C PHE A 114 15.69 -1.37 9.34
N ARG A 115 15.63 -1.98 8.16
CA ARG A 115 16.80 -2.50 7.43
C ARG A 115 16.66 -2.28 5.95
N ASN A 116 17.81 -2.20 5.28
CA ASN A 116 17.88 -2.23 3.82
C ASN A 116 17.10 -3.44 3.26
N PRO A 117 16.00 -3.24 2.51
CA PRO A 117 15.18 -4.34 1.99
C PRO A 117 15.73 -4.93 0.69
N PHE A 118 16.66 -4.26 -0.01
CA PHE A 118 17.13 -4.67 -1.33
C PHE A 118 17.68 -6.11 -1.37
N PRO A 119 18.46 -6.57 -0.37
CA PRO A 119 18.91 -7.96 -0.31
C PRO A 119 17.79 -9.01 -0.16
N ARG A 120 16.56 -8.59 0.15
CA ARG A 120 15.39 -9.47 0.32
C ARG A 120 14.48 -9.52 -0.90
N PHE A 121 14.73 -8.68 -1.91
CA PHE A 121 13.94 -8.71 -3.13
C PHE A 121 14.33 -9.88 -4.04
N HIS A 122 13.33 -10.46 -4.70
CA HIS A 122 13.52 -11.51 -5.69
C HIS A 122 14.06 -10.92 -7.00
N LEU A 123 15.20 -11.41 -7.46
CA LEU A 123 15.84 -10.92 -8.69
C LEU A 123 15.04 -11.30 -9.95
N ASP A 124 14.33 -12.42 -9.93
CA ASP A 124 13.55 -12.95 -11.06
C ASP A 124 12.16 -12.32 -11.22
N ALA A 125 11.73 -11.47 -10.28
CA ALA A 125 10.38 -10.94 -10.24
C ALA A 125 10.22 -9.59 -10.95
N ASP A 126 9.08 -9.43 -11.62
CA ASP A 126 8.67 -8.19 -12.28
C ASP A 126 7.94 -7.25 -11.29
N PHE A 127 7.05 -7.84 -10.48
CA PHE A 127 6.20 -7.14 -9.54
C PHE A 127 6.20 -7.87 -8.19
N GLN A 128 6.64 -7.19 -7.14
CA GLN A 128 6.73 -7.75 -5.80
C GLN A 128 5.97 -6.88 -4.82
N ILE A 129 5.13 -7.48 -3.98
CA ILE A 129 4.21 -6.73 -3.11
C ILE A 129 4.15 -7.34 -1.71
N ALA A 130 4.10 -6.48 -0.68
CA ALA A 130 3.91 -6.91 0.69
C ALA A 130 2.53 -7.51 0.91
N CYS A 131 2.32 -8.14 2.07
CA CYS A 131 1.07 -8.83 2.39
C CYS A 131 0.49 -8.33 3.72
N ASP A 132 -0.84 -8.31 3.81
CA ASP A 132 -1.52 -8.27 5.10
C ASP A 132 -1.42 -9.63 5.80
N HIS A 133 -1.43 -10.72 5.01
CA HIS A 133 -1.25 -12.10 5.46
C HIS A 133 -0.43 -12.91 4.46
N PHE A 134 0.69 -13.46 4.91
CA PHE A 134 1.58 -14.31 4.12
C PHE A 134 1.32 -15.80 4.39
N ARG A 135 1.02 -16.57 3.34
CA ARG A 135 0.68 -18.01 3.42
C ARG A 135 1.88 -18.95 3.33
N GLY A 136 3.10 -18.42 3.43
CA GLY A 136 4.33 -19.20 3.50
C GLY A 136 5.08 -19.40 2.18
N SER A 137 4.49 -19.00 1.04
CA SER A 137 5.16 -19.07 -0.27
C SER A 137 5.05 -17.76 -1.02
N SER A 138 6.17 -17.26 -1.56
CA SER A 138 6.21 -16.00 -2.31
C SER A 138 5.57 -16.08 -3.69
N THR A 139 5.25 -17.27 -4.21
CA THR A 139 4.57 -17.45 -5.50
C THR A 139 3.09 -17.79 -5.37
N ASP A 140 2.59 -18.03 -4.15
CA ASP A 140 1.20 -18.37 -3.94
C ASP A 140 0.29 -17.15 -4.19
N LEU A 141 -0.50 -17.19 -5.25
CA LEU A 141 -1.45 -16.12 -5.58
C LEU A 141 -2.53 -15.94 -4.49
N ASN A 142 -2.71 -16.90 -3.57
CA ASN A 142 -3.66 -16.79 -2.45
C ASN A 142 -3.15 -15.95 -1.27
N ASN A 143 -1.93 -15.44 -1.32
CA ASN A 143 -1.48 -14.38 -0.41
C ASN A 143 -2.42 -13.16 -0.50
N SER A 144 -2.54 -12.41 0.60
CA SER A 144 -3.33 -11.18 0.67
C SER A 144 -2.43 -9.96 0.46
N PRO A 145 -2.21 -9.49 -0.80
CA PRO A 145 -1.36 -8.34 -1.09
C PRO A 145 -1.84 -7.07 -0.41
N ASN A 146 -0.88 -6.31 0.10
CA ASN A 146 -1.05 -4.98 0.64
C ASN A 146 -0.37 -3.96 -0.29
N GLY A 147 -1.13 -2.97 -0.77
CA GLY A 147 -0.68 -1.97 -1.73
C GLY A 147 0.32 -0.94 -1.18
N GLY A 148 0.54 -0.93 0.13
CA GLY A 148 1.36 0.04 0.82
C GLY A 148 2.86 -0.18 0.66
N PHE A 149 3.32 -1.39 0.33
CA PHE A 149 4.73 -1.62 0.01
C PHE A 149 4.90 -2.55 -1.18
N LYS A 150 5.67 -2.12 -2.19
CA LYS A 150 5.93 -2.92 -3.39
C LYS A 150 7.23 -2.52 -4.07
N TYR A 151 7.91 -3.48 -4.69
CA TYR A 151 9.05 -3.26 -5.58
C TYR A 151 8.70 -3.73 -6.99
N VAL A 152 8.86 -2.85 -7.97
CA VAL A 152 8.45 -3.07 -9.35
C VAL A 152 9.62 -2.75 -10.27
N LYS A 153 9.94 -3.69 -11.17
CA LYS A 153 10.92 -3.47 -12.22
C LYS A 153 10.24 -2.91 -13.46
N SER A 154 10.86 -1.95 -14.11
CA SER A 154 10.37 -1.40 -15.36
C SER A 154 10.70 -2.34 -16.53
N ASN A 155 9.69 -2.93 -17.15
CA ASN A 155 9.80 -3.70 -18.38
C ASN A 155 8.44 -3.77 -19.10
N ASN A 156 8.41 -4.35 -20.30
CA ASN A 156 7.19 -4.43 -21.10
C ASN A 156 6.04 -5.16 -20.35
N ARG A 157 6.36 -6.16 -19.51
CA ARG A 157 5.33 -6.89 -18.76
C ARG A 157 4.69 -6.01 -17.68
N THR A 158 5.50 -5.25 -16.94
CA THR A 158 4.97 -4.37 -15.90
C THR A 158 4.23 -3.17 -16.50
N ILE A 159 4.69 -2.63 -17.62
CA ILE A 159 3.98 -1.55 -18.34
C ILE A 159 2.58 -2.01 -18.75
N GLU A 160 2.47 -3.15 -19.43
CA GLU A 160 1.16 -3.69 -19.85
C GLU A 160 0.29 -4.07 -18.65
N PHE A 161 0.89 -4.63 -17.60
CA PHE A 161 0.17 -4.91 -16.36
C PHE A 161 -0.39 -3.64 -15.71
N TYR A 162 0.38 -2.56 -15.60
CA TYR A 162 -0.09 -1.31 -14.98
C TYR A 162 -1.18 -0.64 -15.81
N LYS A 163 -1.10 -0.69 -17.15
CA LYS A 163 -2.19 -0.25 -18.04
C LYS A 163 -3.48 -1.05 -17.78
N PHE A 164 -3.37 -2.38 -17.73
CA PHE A 164 -4.51 -3.27 -17.46
C PHE A 164 -5.09 -3.08 -16.05
N TRP A 165 -4.24 -2.96 -15.04
CA TRP A 165 -4.69 -2.74 -13.67
C TRP A 165 -5.40 -1.40 -13.52
N TYR A 166 -4.83 -0.33 -14.08
CA TYR A 166 -5.47 0.99 -14.07
C TYR A 166 -6.82 0.99 -14.81
N SER A 167 -6.92 0.39 -16.00
CA SER A 167 -8.16 0.34 -16.78
C SER A 167 -9.25 -0.52 -16.12
N SER A 168 -8.88 -1.54 -15.34
CA SER A 168 -9.80 -2.41 -14.61
C SER A 168 -10.71 -1.68 -13.61
N ARG A 169 -10.40 -0.42 -13.25
CA ARG A 169 -11.26 0.42 -12.40
C ARG A 169 -12.67 0.60 -12.97
N TRP A 170 -12.80 0.59 -14.30
CA TRP A 170 -14.09 0.74 -14.99
C TRP A 170 -14.95 -0.53 -14.90
N THR A 171 -14.31 -1.70 -14.84
CA THR A 171 -14.98 -2.98 -14.63
C THR A 171 -15.38 -3.19 -13.17
N TYR A 172 -14.56 -2.73 -12.23
CA TYR A 172 -14.75 -2.93 -10.79
C TYR A 172 -15.09 -1.62 -10.08
N LEU A 173 -16.22 -1.02 -10.44
CA LEU A 173 -16.67 0.26 -9.89
C LEU A 173 -16.80 0.22 -8.35
N GLY A 174 -16.37 1.30 -7.69
CA GLY A 174 -16.43 1.44 -6.24
C GLY A 174 -15.44 0.56 -5.46
N LYS A 175 -14.47 -0.05 -6.14
CA LYS A 175 -13.36 -0.81 -5.55
C LYS A 175 -12.07 0.00 -5.58
N ASN A 176 -11.26 -0.16 -4.53
CA ASN A 176 -9.89 0.35 -4.53
C ASN A 176 -8.99 -0.56 -5.36
N GLU A 177 -7.82 -0.07 -5.70
CA GLU A 177 -6.80 -0.75 -6.50
C GLU A 177 -6.31 -2.08 -5.88
N GLN A 178 -6.23 -2.20 -4.56
CA GLN A 178 -5.85 -3.45 -3.87
C GLN A 178 -6.94 -4.52 -3.99
N ASP A 179 -8.20 -4.14 -3.80
CA ASP A 179 -9.38 -4.99 -4.03
C ASP A 179 -9.43 -5.49 -5.48
N VAL A 180 -9.09 -4.61 -6.43
CA VAL A 180 -9.03 -4.97 -7.84
C VAL A 180 -7.84 -5.89 -8.12
N LEU A 181 -6.65 -5.59 -7.58
CA LEU A 181 -5.46 -6.45 -7.72
C LEU A 181 -5.76 -7.87 -7.25
N ASN A 182 -6.44 -8.02 -6.11
CA ASN A 182 -6.84 -9.30 -5.56
C ASN A 182 -7.73 -10.13 -6.49
N ARG A 183 -8.47 -9.48 -7.39
CA ARG A 183 -9.32 -10.15 -8.38
C ARG A 183 -8.55 -10.45 -9.66
N ILE A 184 -7.86 -9.44 -10.20
CA ILE A 184 -7.25 -9.55 -11.52
C ILE A 184 -5.98 -10.39 -11.53
N LYS A 185 -5.31 -10.60 -10.38
CA LYS A 185 -4.09 -11.43 -10.29
C LYS A 185 -4.28 -12.88 -10.73
N TYR A 186 -5.51 -13.38 -10.73
CA TYR A 186 -5.89 -14.72 -11.22
C TYR A 186 -6.29 -14.73 -12.70
N GLY A 187 -6.46 -13.56 -13.31
CA GLY A 187 -7.02 -13.41 -14.65
C GLY A 187 -6.09 -13.94 -15.76
N PRO A 188 -6.66 -14.33 -16.92
CA PRO A 188 -5.89 -14.84 -18.06
C PRO A 188 -4.88 -13.81 -18.59
N VAL A 189 -5.18 -12.52 -18.46
CA VAL A 189 -4.31 -11.42 -18.87
C VAL A 189 -2.94 -11.46 -18.16
N ILE A 190 -2.91 -11.82 -16.87
CA ILE A 190 -1.65 -11.93 -16.11
C ILE A 190 -0.77 -13.05 -16.68
N LYS A 191 -1.40 -14.17 -17.05
CA LYS A 191 -0.72 -15.31 -17.67
C LYS A 191 -0.24 -14.97 -19.08
N SER A 192 -1.05 -14.29 -19.89
CA SER A 192 -0.67 -13.93 -21.27
C SER A 192 0.46 -12.91 -21.32
N ILE A 193 0.50 -11.97 -20.37
CA ILE A 193 1.64 -11.04 -20.21
C ILE A 193 2.90 -11.78 -19.72
N GLY A 194 2.72 -12.91 -19.04
CA GLY A 194 3.81 -13.66 -18.41
C GLY A 194 4.41 -12.94 -17.21
N LEU A 195 3.60 -12.12 -16.50
CA LEU A 195 4.03 -11.30 -15.39
C LEU A 195 4.48 -12.17 -14.20
N LYS A 196 5.71 -11.96 -13.72
CA LYS A 196 6.24 -12.66 -12.56
C LYS A 196 5.93 -11.90 -11.27
N ILE A 197 4.85 -12.30 -10.61
CA ILE A 197 4.44 -11.76 -9.31
C ILE A 197 5.15 -12.52 -8.18
N LYS A 198 5.69 -11.79 -7.19
CA LYS A 198 6.10 -12.35 -5.90
C LYS A 198 5.43 -11.61 -4.74
N PHE A 199 5.18 -12.34 -3.67
CA PHE A 199 4.67 -11.82 -2.42
C PHE A 199 5.80 -11.77 -1.40
N LEU A 200 5.97 -10.63 -0.75
CA LEU A 200 7.01 -10.42 0.23
C LEU A 200 6.58 -10.97 1.59
N ASP A 201 7.46 -11.76 2.20
CA ASP A 201 7.22 -12.45 3.48
C ASP A 201 7.12 -11.44 4.64
N THR A 202 6.08 -11.57 5.47
CA THR A 202 5.80 -10.72 6.64
C THR A 202 6.84 -10.86 7.75
N ALA A 203 7.71 -11.87 7.70
CA ALA A 203 8.91 -11.93 8.52
C ALA A 203 9.89 -10.77 8.24
N TYR A 204 9.94 -10.24 7.01
CA TYR A 204 10.79 -9.12 6.61
C TYR A 204 9.98 -7.83 6.36
N PHE A 205 8.79 -7.97 5.79
CA PHE A 205 7.90 -6.86 5.41
C PHE A 205 6.59 -6.97 6.19
N GLY A 206 6.67 -6.78 7.50
CA GLY A 206 5.56 -7.00 8.41
C GLY A 206 4.56 -5.85 8.45
N GLY A 207 3.49 -6.04 9.20
CA GLY A 207 2.61 -4.94 9.60
C GLY A 207 1.81 -5.28 10.85
N PHE A 208 1.04 -4.35 11.42
CA PHE A 208 0.23 -4.66 12.61
C PHE A 208 -0.80 -5.78 12.40
N CYS A 209 -1.21 -6.08 11.16
CA CYS A 209 -2.03 -7.27 10.87
C CYS A 209 -1.29 -8.58 11.18
N GLU A 210 -0.01 -8.64 10.80
CA GLU A 210 0.91 -9.77 10.94
C GLU A 210 2.34 -9.24 11.21
N PRO A 211 2.66 -8.92 12.48
CA PRO A 211 3.94 -8.28 12.80
C PRO A 211 5.10 -9.27 12.60
N SER A 212 6.22 -8.78 12.06
CA SER A 212 7.47 -9.55 12.10
C SER A 212 7.84 -9.83 13.56
N LYS A 213 8.24 -11.08 13.84
CA LYS A 213 8.56 -11.53 15.20
C LYS A 213 10.05 -11.43 15.54
N ASP A 214 10.89 -11.18 14.53
CA ASP A 214 12.34 -11.16 14.68
C ASP A 214 12.89 -9.78 14.31
N LEU A 215 13.22 -9.03 15.35
CA LEU A 215 13.84 -7.71 15.24
C LEU A 215 15.21 -7.74 14.54
N ASN A 216 15.86 -8.91 14.37
CA ASN A 216 17.08 -9.06 13.56
C ASN A 216 16.79 -9.18 12.06
N ARG A 217 15.56 -9.51 11.67
CA ARG A 217 15.19 -9.78 10.27
C ARG A 217 14.38 -8.66 9.65
N VAL A 218 13.51 -8.02 10.43
CA VAL A 218 12.57 -7.01 9.93
C VAL A 218 13.28 -5.95 9.07
N CYS A 219 12.76 -5.74 7.86
CA CYS A 219 13.15 -4.67 6.96
C CYS A 219 12.18 -3.49 7.09
N THR A 220 10.88 -3.77 7.08
CA THR A 220 9.85 -2.75 7.23
C THR A 220 8.70 -3.24 8.11
N MET A 221 7.97 -2.30 8.72
CA MET A 221 6.73 -2.58 9.42
C MET A 221 5.68 -1.53 9.07
N HIS A 222 4.53 -1.97 8.56
CA HIS A 222 3.41 -1.13 8.17
C HIS A 222 2.38 -0.99 9.32
N ALA A 223 1.91 0.21 9.61
CA ALA A 223 0.72 0.42 10.45
C ALA A 223 -0.62 0.05 9.75
N ASN A 224 -0.64 -1.05 8.99
CA ASN A 224 -1.87 -1.63 8.43
C ASN A 224 -2.80 -2.15 9.53
N CYS A 225 -4.05 -2.49 9.21
CA CYS A 225 -5.06 -2.88 10.21
C CYS A 225 -5.29 -1.87 11.36
N CYS A 226 -4.89 -0.61 11.15
CA CYS A 226 -5.08 0.48 12.10
C CYS A 226 -5.81 1.64 11.45
N PHE A 227 -6.76 2.22 12.18
CA PHE A 227 -7.54 3.37 11.71
C PHE A 227 -7.27 4.61 12.55
N GLY A 228 -7.23 5.75 11.85
CA GLY A 228 -7.03 7.07 12.43
C GLY A 228 -5.56 7.43 12.58
N LEU A 229 -5.20 8.59 12.06
CA LEU A 229 -3.85 9.14 12.11
C LEU A 229 -3.24 9.12 13.52
N GLY A 230 -3.99 9.59 14.53
CA GLY A 230 -3.49 9.64 15.91
C GLY A 230 -3.12 8.26 16.50
N ASN A 231 -3.90 7.22 16.19
CA ASN A 231 -3.61 5.85 16.64
C ASN A 231 -2.35 5.30 15.96
N LYS A 232 -2.24 5.51 14.64
CA LYS A 232 -1.06 5.12 13.86
C LYS A 232 0.19 5.81 14.40
N LEU A 233 0.15 7.14 14.58
CA LEU A 233 1.28 7.92 15.09
C LEU A 233 1.75 7.45 16.46
N HIS A 234 0.81 7.17 17.38
CA HIS A 234 1.15 6.67 18.71
C HIS A 234 1.89 5.33 18.63
N ASP A 235 1.31 4.33 17.97
CA ASP A 235 1.92 2.99 17.89
C ASP A 235 3.22 3.02 17.07
N LEU A 236 3.34 3.84 16.03
CA LEU A 236 4.58 3.97 15.27
C LEU A 236 5.72 4.62 16.09
N ARG A 237 5.43 5.60 16.95
CA ARG A 237 6.44 6.15 17.88
C ARG A 237 6.95 5.09 18.84
N VAL A 238 6.05 4.33 19.46
CA VAL A 238 6.42 3.23 20.36
C VAL A 238 7.28 2.19 19.63
N MET A 239 6.95 1.89 18.37
CA MET A 239 7.73 0.98 17.53
C MET A 239 9.14 1.49 17.24
N LEU A 240 9.30 2.79 16.93
CA LEU A 240 10.63 3.38 16.72
C LEU A 240 11.44 3.41 18.02
N ASP A 241 10.80 3.60 19.17
CA ASP A 241 11.47 3.49 20.48
C ASP A 241 11.97 2.07 20.74
N ASP A 242 11.14 1.05 20.43
CA ASP A 242 11.55 -0.36 20.52
C ASP A 242 12.76 -0.66 19.63
N TRP A 243 12.75 -0.11 18.42
CA TRP A 243 13.88 -0.23 17.49
C TRP A 243 15.15 0.42 18.05
N LYS A 244 15.07 1.64 18.59
CA LYS A 244 16.23 2.33 19.19
C LYS A 244 16.82 1.55 20.36
N ILE A 245 15.98 1.00 21.23
CA ILE A 245 16.38 0.16 22.36
C ILE A 245 17.07 -1.11 21.84
N PHE A 246 16.44 -1.80 20.89
CA PHE A 246 17.00 -3.01 20.30
C PHE A 246 18.34 -2.73 19.61
N PHE A 247 18.44 -1.68 18.79
CA PHE A 247 19.64 -1.36 18.03
C PHE A 247 20.81 -1.00 18.94
N SER A 248 20.53 -0.35 20.07
CA SER A 248 21.54 -0.01 21.09
C SER A 248 21.89 -1.19 22.03
N SER A 249 21.14 -2.29 21.98
CA SER A 249 21.35 -3.43 22.89
C SER A 249 22.58 -4.27 22.51
N PRO A 250 23.24 -4.91 23.49
CA PRO A 250 24.36 -5.83 23.25
C PRO A 250 23.96 -7.04 22.40
N ALA A 251 24.95 -7.66 21.73
CA ALA A 251 24.75 -8.83 20.89
C ALA A 251 24.10 -10.03 21.62
N SER A 252 24.28 -10.13 22.95
CA SER A 252 23.66 -11.16 23.79
C SER A 252 22.12 -11.06 23.83
N VAL A 253 21.58 -9.84 23.80
CA VAL A 253 20.12 -9.55 23.79
C VAL A 253 19.54 -9.71 22.39
N LYS A 254 20.34 -9.44 21.35
CA LYS A 254 19.98 -9.60 19.94
C LYS A 254 19.94 -11.06 19.47
N ARG A 255 20.31 -12.04 20.31
CA ARG A 255 20.26 -13.47 19.93
C ARG A 255 18.82 -13.92 19.65
N PRO A 256 18.58 -14.94 18.79
CA PRO A 256 17.25 -15.44 18.47
C PRO A 256 16.42 -15.94 19.68
N ALA A 257 17.11 -16.31 20.78
CA ALA A 257 16.49 -16.68 22.05
C ALA A 257 16.13 -15.47 22.94
N GLY A 258 16.66 -14.28 22.62
CA GLY A 258 16.33 -13.02 23.26
C GLY A 258 14.93 -12.59 22.83
N ARG A 259 14.04 -12.46 23.81
CA ARG A 259 12.65 -12.01 23.66
C ARG A 259 12.57 -10.52 23.31
N SER A 260 13.10 -10.12 22.16
CA SER A 260 12.90 -8.77 21.65
C SER A 260 11.56 -8.74 20.94
N PHE A 261 10.56 -8.16 21.59
CA PHE A 261 9.20 -8.05 21.07
C PHE A 261 8.80 -6.59 20.93
N TRP A 262 7.97 -6.33 19.93
CA TRP A 262 7.27 -5.07 19.80
C TRP A 262 6.31 -4.87 20.97
N ARG A 263 6.29 -3.69 21.58
CA ARG A 263 5.25 -3.25 22.53
C ARG A 263 3.93 -2.92 21.83
N VAL A 264 3.91 -2.92 20.49
CA VAL A 264 2.80 -2.55 19.62
C VAL A 264 2.17 -3.80 18.96
N PRO A 265 0.90 -3.73 18.55
CA PRO A 265 0.00 -2.57 18.61
C PRO A 265 -0.61 -2.34 20.01
N GLN A 266 -0.69 -1.07 20.44
CA GLN A 266 -1.43 -0.65 21.64
C GLN A 266 -2.80 -0.09 21.23
N ASN A 267 -2.78 1.05 20.54
CA ASN A 267 -3.98 1.73 20.06
C ASN A 267 -4.56 1.09 18.80
N CYS A 268 -3.72 0.46 17.98
CA CYS A 268 -4.12 -0.29 16.79
C CYS A 268 -4.56 -1.74 17.09
N SER A 269 -4.70 -2.12 18.36
CA SER A 269 -5.07 -3.49 18.73
C SER A 269 -6.46 -3.87 18.21
N LYS A 270 -6.63 -5.08 17.68
CA LYS A 270 -7.89 -5.58 17.06
C LYS A 270 -9.15 -5.30 17.90
N ARG A 271 -9.05 -5.34 19.24
CA ARG A 271 -10.16 -5.01 20.17
C ARG A 271 -10.56 -3.54 20.11
N ARG A 272 -9.60 -2.61 20.08
CA ARG A 272 -9.84 -1.16 19.97
C ARG A 272 -10.27 -0.76 18.57
N THR A 273 -9.69 -1.37 17.54
CA THR A 273 -10.08 -1.16 16.13
C THR A 273 -11.56 -1.48 15.90
N ARG A 274 -12.04 -2.60 16.47
CA ARG A 274 -13.46 -2.99 16.42
C ARG A 274 -14.39 -2.02 17.16
N SER A 275 -13.96 -1.44 18.29
CA SER A 275 -14.79 -0.52 19.07
C SER A 275 -14.89 0.88 18.45
N VAL A 276 -13.80 1.38 17.86
CA VAL A 276 -13.79 2.62 17.05
C VAL A 276 -14.68 2.46 15.82
N CYS A 277 -14.55 1.32 15.13
CA CYS A 277 -15.38 1.01 13.98
C CYS A 277 -16.89 0.96 14.34
N LYS A 278 -17.25 0.28 15.45
CA LYS A 278 -18.62 0.23 15.96
C LYS A 278 -19.18 1.62 16.33
N ARG A 279 -18.38 2.52 16.91
CA ARG A 279 -18.80 3.89 17.22
C ARG A 279 -19.07 4.70 15.95
N ARG A 280 -18.18 4.65 14.97
CA ARG A 280 -18.37 5.34 13.68
C ARG A 280 -19.60 4.83 12.91
N ILE A 281 -19.87 3.53 12.93
CA ILE A 281 -21.11 2.99 12.32
C ILE A 281 -22.37 3.60 12.93
N ARG A 282 -22.34 3.95 14.23
CA ARG A 282 -23.46 4.61 14.91
C ARG A 282 -23.58 6.09 14.56
N GLU A 283 -22.46 6.79 14.37
CA GLU A 283 -22.42 8.21 14.01
C GLU A 283 -22.83 8.48 12.54
N PHE A 284 -22.54 7.57 11.61
CA PHE A 284 -22.83 7.74 10.18
C PHE A 284 -24.23 7.30 9.72
N GLY A 285 -25.13 6.95 10.65
CA GLY A 285 -26.50 6.55 10.34
C GLY A 285 -26.61 5.16 9.68
N VAL A 286 -27.56 4.36 10.16
CA VAL A 286 -27.86 3.01 9.69
C VAL A 286 -28.50 3.07 8.30
N GLY A 287 -27.70 3.24 7.24
CA GLY A 287 -28.21 3.31 5.86
C GLY A 287 -27.65 2.25 4.91
N ASN A 288 -26.56 1.56 5.27
CA ASN A 288 -26.00 0.54 4.37
C ASN A 288 -25.24 -0.56 5.13
N PRO A 289 -25.81 -1.77 5.28
CA PRO A 289 -25.18 -2.91 5.97
C PRO A 289 -23.79 -3.25 5.42
N ALA A 290 -23.54 -2.95 4.14
CA ALA A 290 -22.26 -3.22 3.51
C ALA A 290 -21.14 -2.25 3.97
N ARG A 291 -21.45 -1.04 4.47
CA ARG A 291 -20.44 -0.13 5.09
C ARG A 291 -20.03 -0.60 6.49
N SER A 292 -20.98 -1.13 7.25
CA SER A 292 -20.77 -1.69 8.60
C SER A 292 -19.84 -2.92 8.59
N LEU A 293 -20.04 -3.84 7.65
CA LEU A 293 -19.19 -5.03 7.49
C LEU A 293 -17.78 -4.74 6.94
N ARG A 294 -17.56 -3.58 6.28
CA ARG A 294 -16.29 -3.26 5.62
C ARG A 294 -15.24 -2.65 6.54
N CYS A 295 -15.69 -1.95 7.57
CA CYS A 295 -14.83 -1.35 8.58
C CYS A 295 -14.26 -2.41 9.57
N LEU A 296 -14.83 -3.63 9.60
CA LEU A 296 -14.38 -4.78 10.39
C LEU A 296 -13.51 -5.79 9.60
N ARG A 297 -13.34 -5.64 8.29
CA ARG A 297 -12.49 -6.54 7.47
C ARG A 297 -11.02 -6.17 7.64
N VAL A 298 -10.47 -6.58 8.77
CA VAL A 298 -9.12 -7.12 8.83
C VAL A 298 -9.23 -8.51 8.18
N GLU A 299 -8.86 -8.64 6.91
CA GLU A 299 -9.13 -9.80 6.03
C GLU A 299 -8.55 -11.15 6.56
N PRO A 300 -9.06 -12.35 6.15
CA PRO A 300 -8.98 -12.88 4.77
C PRO A 300 -10.32 -13.44 4.22
N LEU A 301 -10.50 -13.38 2.90
CA LEU A 301 -11.58 -14.12 2.21
C LEU A 301 -11.41 -15.63 2.41
N TYR A 302 -12.46 -16.36 2.81
CA TYR A 302 -12.89 -17.67 2.27
C TYR A 302 -14.14 -18.18 3.02
N SER A 303 -15.30 -18.13 2.36
CA SER A 303 -16.33 -19.18 2.45
C SER A 303 -17.00 -19.26 1.09
N GLY A 304 -17.02 -20.45 0.51
CA GLY A 304 -17.71 -20.72 -0.75
C GLY A 304 -19.23 -20.54 -0.64
N VAL A 305 -19.86 -20.73 -1.80
CA VAL A 305 -21.32 -20.77 -2.03
C VAL A 305 -21.99 -19.40 -2.15
N LEU A 306 -21.96 -18.85 -3.37
CA LEU A 306 -23.17 -18.70 -4.19
C LEU A 306 -22.72 -18.44 -5.63
N VAL A 307 -22.57 -19.55 -6.37
CA VAL A 307 -22.87 -19.58 -7.80
C VAL A 307 -24.37 -19.28 -7.92
N GLY A 308 -24.73 -18.35 -8.81
CA GLY A 308 -26.13 -18.06 -9.14
C GLY A 308 -26.57 -16.67 -8.70
N PHE A 309 -26.18 -15.65 -9.46
CA PHE A 309 -27.01 -14.48 -9.81
C PHE A 309 -26.22 -13.59 -10.78
N ALA A 310 -25.82 -14.17 -11.92
CA ALA A 310 -25.29 -13.44 -13.08
C ALA A 310 -25.79 -14.07 -14.38
N GLU A 311 -27.06 -14.50 -14.38
CA GLU A 311 -27.82 -14.90 -15.57
C GLU A 311 -29.25 -14.39 -15.41
N ARG A 312 -29.42 -13.07 -15.50
CA ARG A 312 -30.68 -12.41 -15.87
C ARG A 312 -30.37 -10.95 -16.06
N PHE A 313 -30.15 -10.62 -17.33
CA PHE A 313 -30.11 -9.33 -18.02
C PHE A 313 -29.05 -9.40 -19.13
N ARG A 314 -29.12 -10.48 -19.94
CA ARG A 314 -28.83 -10.37 -21.37
C ARG A 314 -30.18 -10.12 -22.02
N ASP A 315 -30.44 -8.88 -22.41
CA ASP A 315 -31.42 -8.60 -23.46
C ASP A 315 -30.67 -8.77 -24.80
N PRO A 316 -30.99 -9.78 -25.64
CA PRO A 316 -30.33 -9.98 -26.92
C PRO A 316 -30.87 -9.08 -28.04
N ARG A 317 -31.68 -8.05 -27.76
CA ARG A 317 -32.31 -7.21 -28.79
C ARG A 317 -32.11 -5.72 -28.52
N ARG A 318 -30.88 -5.24 -28.72
CA ARG A 318 -30.52 -3.86 -29.09
C ARG A 318 -29.01 -3.80 -29.22
N ASP A 319 -28.53 -3.86 -30.46
CA ASP A 319 -27.38 -3.12 -30.99
C ASP A 319 -27.00 -3.71 -32.37
N GLU A 320 -27.98 -3.80 -33.26
CA GLU A 320 -27.76 -3.48 -34.67
C GLU A 320 -28.14 -2.01 -34.82
N ILE A 321 -27.17 -1.12 -35.00
CA ILE A 321 -27.29 0.10 -35.81
C ILE A 321 -25.88 0.59 -36.19
N LEU A 322 -25.59 0.38 -37.47
CA LEU A 322 -24.80 1.16 -38.43
C LEU A 322 -23.52 1.90 -37.98
N PHE A 323 -22.38 1.35 -38.40
CA PHE A 323 -21.30 2.14 -38.98
C PHE A 323 -21.56 2.33 -40.48
N ARG A 324 -21.86 3.56 -40.90
CA ARG A 324 -21.78 3.99 -42.30
C ARG A 324 -21.25 5.43 -42.31
N VAL A 325 -19.95 5.58 -42.50
CA VAL A 325 -19.32 6.86 -42.85
C VAL A 325 -19.06 6.77 -44.35
N ASN A 326 -19.85 7.50 -45.13
CA ASN A 326 -19.55 7.79 -46.53
C ASN A 326 -18.73 9.08 -46.58
N GLY A 327 -17.68 9.07 -47.39
CA GLY A 327 -17.00 10.26 -47.85
C GLY A 327 -17.86 11.08 -48.82
N GLY A 328 -17.56 12.37 -48.83
CA GLY A 328 -17.97 13.39 -49.79
C GLY A 328 -16.95 14.50 -49.70
#